data_AF-L7LGU8-F1
#
_entry.id   AF-L7LGU8-F1
#
_cell.length_a   1.000
_cell.length_b   1.000
_cell.length_c   1.000
_cell.angle_alpha   90.00
_cell.angle_beta   90.00
_cell.angle_gamma   90.00
#
_symmetry.space_group_name_H-M   'P 1'
#
loop_
_entity.id
_entity.type
_entity.pdbx_description
1 polymer ?
#
loop_
_entity_poly.entity_id
_entity_poly.type
_entity_poly.pdbx_seq_one_letter_code
_entity_poly.pdbx_strand_id
1 'polypeptide(L)'
;MAKAQDKSSKEAKQAAKAARKAASRERRQQIWQAFQMQRKEDKALIPLMVATVLGTTLVFGLLGQFVFHNLWITLPLGVILGALLAFVLFGRRVQRSVYKKAEGQPGAAGWALSNIRGQWRVQQAVTGTSHLDAVHRVIGKPGVILVGEGSPTRVKPLLAQEKKKAARVVGDTPIYEILVGDGDGQVPLSKLERHIRKLPSNIDRKRMDALEGRLSALKAKGGAGAAMPKGPMPQGAKMRSVSRTTRRRGA
;
A
#
# COMPACT_ATOMS: atom_id res chain seq x y z
N MET A 1 31.62 30.73 -31.09
CA MET A 1 30.91 29.49 -30.66
C MET A 1 30.84 29.33 -29.12
N ALA A 2 31.88 29.67 -28.33
CA ALA A 2 31.89 29.45 -26.86
C ALA A 2 30.87 30.29 -26.02
N LYS A 3 30.58 31.55 -26.40
CA LYS A 3 29.65 32.44 -25.65
C LYS A 3 28.18 31.99 -25.68
N ALA A 4 27.76 31.19 -26.67
CA ALA A 4 26.38 30.73 -26.80
C ALA A 4 26.08 29.54 -25.89
N GLN A 5 27.04 28.62 -25.72
CA GLN A 5 26.93 27.49 -24.79
C GLN A 5 26.85 27.97 -23.33
N ASP A 6 27.59 29.01 -22.96
CA ASP A 6 27.60 29.57 -21.60
C ASP A 6 26.26 30.22 -21.20
N LYS A 7 25.58 30.92 -22.13
CA LYS A 7 24.26 31.52 -21.89
C LYS A 7 23.17 30.46 -21.72
N SER A 8 23.16 29.45 -22.58
CA SER A 8 22.21 28.31 -22.46
C SER A 8 22.36 27.57 -21.12
N SER A 9 23.60 27.44 -20.62
CA SER A 9 23.87 26.78 -19.34
C SER A 9 23.39 27.62 -18.13
N LYS A 10 23.43 28.95 -18.22
CA LYS A 10 22.96 29.87 -17.17
C LYS A 10 21.43 29.91 -17.13
N GLU A 11 20.77 29.94 -18.28
CA GLU A 11 19.31 29.90 -18.40
C GLU A 11 18.75 28.56 -17.89
N ALA A 12 19.37 27.43 -18.26
CA ALA A 12 18.99 26.12 -17.72
C ALA A 12 19.17 26.03 -16.19
N LYS A 13 20.25 26.59 -15.64
CA LYS A 13 20.46 26.67 -14.18
C LYS A 13 19.45 27.59 -13.49
N GLN A 14 19.03 28.68 -14.12
CA GLN A 14 18.02 29.60 -13.59
C GLN A 14 16.62 28.98 -13.63
N ALA A 15 16.24 28.32 -14.72
CA ALA A 15 15.00 27.56 -14.85
C ALA A 15 14.92 26.43 -13.81
N ALA A 16 16.01 25.67 -13.63
CA ALA A 16 16.10 24.64 -12.59
C ALA A 16 15.98 25.21 -11.17
N LYS A 17 16.58 26.38 -10.90
CA LYS A 17 16.43 27.08 -9.61
C LYS A 17 15.00 27.59 -9.40
N ALA A 18 14.35 28.13 -10.43
CA ALA A 18 12.97 28.58 -10.38
C ALA A 18 12.01 27.42 -10.13
N ALA A 19 12.17 26.30 -10.85
CA ALA A 19 11.42 25.08 -10.65
C ALA A 19 11.61 24.51 -9.23
N ARG A 20 12.85 24.48 -8.72
CA ARG A 20 13.12 24.06 -7.33
C ARG A 20 12.45 24.97 -6.30
N LYS A 21 12.45 26.29 -6.52
CA LYS A 21 11.76 27.25 -5.64
C LYS A 21 10.25 27.08 -5.69
N ALA A 22 9.66 26.90 -6.87
CA ALA A 22 8.23 26.63 -7.04
C ALA A 22 7.82 25.32 -6.33
N ALA A 23 8.52 24.22 -6.60
CA ALA A 23 8.29 22.94 -5.93
C ALA A 23 8.45 23.04 -4.39
N SER A 24 9.43 23.83 -3.91
CA SER A 24 9.56 24.07 -2.47
C SER A 24 8.39 24.86 -1.88
N ARG A 25 7.83 25.83 -2.61
CA ARG A 25 6.67 26.61 -2.14
C ARG A 25 5.43 25.72 -2.07
N GLU A 26 5.17 24.94 -3.11
CA GLU A 26 4.07 23.98 -3.16
C GLU A 26 4.18 22.95 -2.03
N ARG A 27 5.37 22.38 -1.82
CA ARG A 27 5.61 21.44 -0.72
C ARG A 27 5.33 22.06 0.65
N ARG A 28 5.73 23.32 0.88
CA ARG A 28 5.44 24.03 2.13
C ARG A 28 3.93 24.26 2.30
N GLN A 29 3.23 24.64 1.23
CA GLN A 29 1.78 24.82 1.26
C GLN A 29 1.04 23.50 1.55
N GLN A 30 1.45 22.39 0.92
CA GLN A 30 0.89 21.07 1.18
C GLN A 30 1.10 20.63 2.65
N ILE A 31 2.31 20.83 3.18
CA ILE A 31 2.60 20.52 4.60
C ILE A 31 1.76 21.41 5.51
N TRP A 32 1.63 22.70 5.19
CA TRP A 32 0.80 23.62 5.96
C TRP A 32 -0.67 23.22 5.94
N GLN A 33 -1.23 22.90 4.78
CA GLN A 33 -2.60 22.41 4.65
C GLN A 33 -2.81 21.11 5.45
N ALA A 34 -1.89 20.14 5.35
CA ALA A 34 -1.94 18.91 6.14
C ALA A 34 -1.90 19.19 7.65
N PHE A 35 -1.06 20.11 8.10
CA PHE A 35 -1.02 20.56 9.49
C PHE A 35 -2.33 21.21 9.93
N GLN A 36 -2.90 22.08 9.09
CA GLN A 36 -4.16 22.76 9.33
C GLN A 36 -5.36 21.80 9.42
N MET A 37 -5.36 20.73 8.63
CA MET A 37 -6.35 19.67 8.74
C MET A 37 -6.15 18.85 10.00
N GLN A 38 -4.93 18.38 10.25
CA GLN A 38 -4.63 17.52 11.40
C GLN A 38 -4.91 18.23 12.74
N ARG A 39 -4.54 19.51 12.89
CA ARG A 39 -4.79 20.23 14.16
C ARG A 39 -6.28 20.37 14.48
N LYS A 40 -7.15 20.39 13.47
CA LYS A 40 -8.61 20.44 13.66
C LYS A 40 -9.15 19.09 14.10
N GLU A 41 -8.59 18.02 13.56
CA GLU A 41 -8.98 16.63 13.87
C GLU A 41 -8.46 16.17 15.23
N ASP A 42 -7.26 16.62 15.60
CA ASP A 42 -6.53 16.15 16.75
C ASP A 42 -6.06 17.33 17.60
N LYS A 43 -6.96 17.77 18.48
CA LYS A 43 -6.75 18.93 19.37
C LYS A 43 -5.56 18.75 20.32
N ALA A 44 -5.20 17.50 20.63
CA ALA A 44 -4.06 17.18 21.48
C ALA A 44 -2.71 17.29 20.75
N LEU A 45 -2.70 17.45 19.43
CA LEU A 45 -1.46 17.54 18.64
C LEU A 45 -0.56 18.69 19.09
N ILE A 46 -1.11 19.91 19.15
CA ILE A 46 -0.37 21.13 19.49
C ILE A 46 0.22 21.05 20.91
N PRO A 47 -0.56 20.76 21.96
CA PRO A 47 0.00 20.69 23.32
C PRO A 47 1.06 19.60 23.44
N LEU A 48 0.90 18.45 22.76
CA LEU A 48 1.93 17.41 22.75
C LEU A 48 3.21 17.83 22.03
N MET A 49 3.09 18.53 20.89
CA MET A 49 4.27 19.05 20.18
C MET A 49 5.02 20.08 21.04
N VAL A 50 4.30 21.00 21.67
CA VAL A 50 4.90 21.99 22.58
C VAL A 50 5.54 21.30 23.77
N ALA A 51 4.85 20.36 24.42
CA ALA A 51 5.41 19.58 25.53
C ALA A 51 6.65 18.79 25.13
N THR A 52 6.72 18.27 23.90
CA THR A 52 7.89 17.55 23.40
C THR A 52 9.08 18.49 23.22
N VAL A 53 8.86 19.68 22.64
CA VAL A 53 9.94 20.67 22.46
C VAL A 53 10.43 21.16 23.82
N LEU A 54 9.51 21.54 24.70
CA LEU A 54 9.86 22.02 26.05
C LEU A 54 10.54 20.95 26.88
N GLY A 55 10.02 19.72 26.87
CA GLY A 55 10.61 18.60 27.59
C GLY A 55 12.01 18.27 27.09
N THR A 56 12.22 18.22 25.78
CA THR A 56 13.56 17.94 25.21
C THR A 56 14.53 19.09 25.51
N THR A 57 14.08 20.34 25.38
CA THR A 57 14.91 21.52 25.68
C THR A 57 15.29 21.56 27.15
N LEU A 58 14.36 21.24 28.05
CA LEU A 58 14.62 21.17 29.48
C LEU A 58 15.65 20.09 29.81
N VAL A 59 15.49 18.88 29.26
CA VAL A 59 16.46 17.78 29.46
C VAL A 59 17.86 18.18 29.01
N PHE A 60 18.00 18.75 27.81
CA PHE A 60 19.30 19.19 27.30
C PHE A 60 19.86 20.41 28.03
N GLY A 61 19.00 21.28 28.55
CA GLY A 61 19.39 22.38 29.42
C GLY A 61 19.97 21.89 30.74
N LEU A 62 19.30 20.93 31.40
CA LEU A 62 19.79 20.30 32.63
C LEU A 62 21.09 19.53 32.39
N LEU A 63 21.18 18.77 31.30
CA LEU A 63 22.43 18.10 30.92
C LEU A 63 23.56 19.09 30.64
N GLY A 64 23.25 20.20 29.97
CA GLY A 64 24.18 21.31 29.73
C GLY A 64 24.71 21.92 31.00
N GLN A 65 23.82 22.16 31.96
CA GLN A 65 24.15 22.82 33.22
C GLN A 65 24.93 21.90 34.17
N PHE A 66 24.49 20.65 34.34
CA PHE A 66 24.97 19.77 35.41
C PHE A 66 25.99 18.71 34.96
N VAL A 67 26.03 18.35 33.67
CA VAL A 67 26.92 17.31 33.15
C VAL A 67 28.03 17.93 32.31
N PHE A 68 27.66 18.70 31.29
CA PHE A 68 28.60 19.22 30.31
C PHE A 68 29.16 20.61 30.65
N HIS A 69 28.61 21.29 31.65
CA HIS A 69 28.95 22.65 32.06
C HIS A 69 29.00 23.65 30.88
N ASN A 70 28.21 23.39 29.83
CA ASN A 70 28.21 24.14 28.57
C ASN A 70 26.79 24.28 28.03
N LEU A 71 26.04 25.21 28.65
CA LEU A 71 24.65 25.47 28.30
C LEU A 71 24.47 26.05 26.89
N TRP A 72 25.48 26.78 26.40
CA TRP A 72 25.44 27.46 25.09
C TRP A 72 25.38 26.49 23.92
N ILE A 73 25.99 25.31 24.04
CA ILE A 73 25.96 24.28 22.98
C ILE A 73 24.76 23.35 23.16
N THR A 74 24.48 22.90 24.39
CA THR A 74 23.46 21.88 24.61
C THR A 74 22.04 22.41 24.46
N LEU A 75 21.78 23.67 24.81
CA LEU A 75 20.43 24.24 24.78
C LEU A 75 19.91 24.40 23.34
N PRO A 76 20.64 25.00 22.37
CA PRO A 76 20.23 25.00 20.97
C PRO A 76 20.06 23.60 20.39
N LEU A 77 20.93 22.65 20.78
CA LEU A 77 20.82 21.25 20.35
C LEU A 77 19.52 20.62 20.87
N GLY A 78 19.13 20.89 22.12
CA GLY A 78 17.87 20.46 22.72
C GLY A 78 16.65 21.00 21.97
N VAL A 79 16.68 22.26 21.56
CA VAL A 79 15.59 22.87 20.76
C VAL A 79 15.48 22.23 19.39
N ILE A 80 16.61 22.03 18.68
CA ILE A 80 16.63 21.41 17.36
C ILE A 80 16.13 19.96 17.42
N LEU A 81 16.61 19.18 18.39
CA LEU A 81 16.16 17.80 18.61
C LEU A 81 14.69 17.75 19.04
N GLY A 82 14.25 18.67 19.89
CA GLY A 82 12.85 18.80 20.30
C GLY A 82 11.93 19.08 19.10
N ALA A 83 12.33 19.99 18.21
CA ALA A 83 11.59 20.28 16.99
C ALA A 83 11.52 19.07 16.04
N LEU A 84 12.63 18.33 15.90
CA LEU A 84 12.67 17.09 15.12
C LEU A 84 11.72 16.02 15.70
N LEU A 85 11.74 15.81 17.02
CA LEU A 85 10.85 14.87 17.70
C LEU A 85 9.38 15.27 17.58
N ALA A 86 9.07 16.57 17.71
CA ALA A 86 7.73 17.08 17.48
C ALA A 86 7.25 16.81 16.05
N PHE A 87 8.13 16.95 15.05
CA PHE A 87 7.81 16.62 13.66
C PHE A 87 7.56 15.12 13.43
N VAL A 88 8.36 14.25 14.07
CA VAL A 88 8.14 12.79 14.03
C VAL A 88 6.81 12.41 14.68
N LEU A 89 6.48 13.01 15.83
CA LEU A 89 5.20 12.83 16.50
C LEU A 89 4.04 13.26 15.61
N PHE A 90 4.14 14.44 14.99
CA PHE A 90 3.15 14.92 14.03
C PHE A 90 2.92 13.92 12.90
N GLY A 91 3.99 13.46 12.23
CA GLY A 91 3.88 12.50 11.14
C GLY A 91 3.21 11.19 11.57
N ARG A 92 3.58 10.64 12.72
CA ARG A 92 2.97 9.43 13.27
C ARG A 92 1.48 9.60 13.55
N ARG A 93 1.08 10.78 14.04
CA ARG A 93 -0.30 11.07 14.42
C ARG A 93 -1.17 11.31 13.18
N VAL A 94 -0.66 11.99 12.16
CA VAL A 94 -1.29 12.10 10.84
C VAL A 94 -1.54 10.72 10.25
N GLN A 95 -0.51 9.85 10.22
CA GLN A 95 -0.68 8.48 9.72
C GLN A 95 -1.79 7.75 10.48
N ARG A 96 -1.80 7.82 11.81
CA ARG A 96 -2.81 7.16 12.63
C ARG A 96 -4.23 7.68 12.34
N SER A 97 -4.41 8.99 12.20
CA SER A 97 -5.70 9.58 11.84
C SER A 97 -6.17 9.14 10.45
N VAL A 98 -5.27 9.12 9.47
CA VAL A 98 -5.59 8.69 8.09
C VAL A 98 -6.01 7.23 8.07
N TYR A 99 -5.26 6.32 8.71
CA TYR A 99 -5.63 4.91 8.77
C TYR A 99 -6.94 4.70 9.53
N LYS A 100 -7.17 5.40 10.64
CA LYS A 100 -8.42 5.32 11.39
C LYS A 100 -9.65 5.74 10.57
N LYS A 101 -9.49 6.70 9.67
CA LYS A 101 -10.56 7.13 8.75
C LYS A 101 -10.78 6.17 7.60
N ALA A 102 -9.70 5.52 7.15
CA ALA A 102 -9.76 4.51 6.11
C ALA A 102 -10.29 3.17 6.64
N GLU A 103 -10.20 2.90 7.94
CA GLU A 103 -10.83 1.74 8.57
C GLU A 103 -12.35 1.74 8.31
N GLY A 104 -12.85 0.62 7.78
CA GLY A 104 -14.26 0.45 7.39
C GLY A 104 -14.64 1.01 6.01
N GLN A 105 -13.72 1.68 5.31
CA GLN A 105 -13.96 2.14 3.93
C GLN A 105 -13.60 1.02 2.93
N PRO A 106 -14.47 0.72 1.96
CA PRO A 106 -14.18 -0.20 0.87
C PRO A 106 -12.88 0.09 0.11
N GLY A 107 -12.04 -0.92 -0.06
CA GLY A 107 -10.76 -0.84 -0.75
C GLY A 107 -9.62 -0.22 0.07
N ALA A 108 -9.85 0.05 1.35
CA ALA A 108 -8.84 0.65 2.22
C ALA A 108 -7.64 -0.27 2.44
N ALA A 109 -7.85 -1.58 2.51
CA ALA A 109 -6.75 -2.55 2.58
C ALA A 109 -5.90 -2.50 1.31
N GLY A 110 -6.53 -2.45 0.14
CA GLY A 110 -5.82 -2.31 -1.14
C GLY A 110 -4.96 -1.04 -1.18
N TRP A 111 -5.51 0.09 -0.77
CA TRP A 111 -4.79 1.36 -0.66
C TRP A 111 -3.62 1.31 0.34
N ALA A 112 -3.85 0.73 1.52
CA ALA A 112 -2.82 0.57 2.54
C ALA A 112 -1.66 -0.29 2.03
N LEU A 113 -1.98 -1.39 1.34
CA LEU A 113 -0.98 -2.29 0.75
C LEU A 113 -0.15 -1.59 -0.33
N SER A 114 -0.78 -0.80 -1.21
CA SER A 114 -0.04 -0.05 -2.24
C SER A 114 0.92 1.01 -1.67
N ASN A 115 0.67 1.47 -0.45
CA ASN A 115 1.53 2.45 0.22
C ASN A 115 2.70 1.81 1.00
N ILE A 116 2.79 0.47 1.05
CA ILE A 116 3.87 -0.21 1.74
C ILE A 116 5.20 0.08 1.03
N ARG A 117 6.18 0.54 1.80
CA ARG A 117 7.53 0.78 1.28
C ARG A 117 8.32 -0.51 1.13
N GLY A 118 8.96 -0.67 -0.02
CA GLY A 118 9.88 -1.77 -0.29
C GLY A 118 9.58 -2.46 -1.62
N GLN A 119 10.18 -3.63 -1.81
CA GLN A 119 9.94 -4.48 -2.97
C GLN A 119 8.70 -5.33 -2.69
N TRP A 120 7.52 -4.75 -2.91
CA TRP A 120 6.25 -5.46 -2.83
C TRP A 120 5.54 -5.32 -4.17
N ARG A 121 4.94 -6.40 -4.66
CA ARG A 121 4.06 -6.37 -5.84
C ARG A 121 2.63 -6.51 -5.35
N VAL A 122 1.87 -5.44 -5.45
CA VAL A 122 0.50 -5.39 -4.92
C VAL A 122 -0.46 -5.40 -6.09
N GLN A 123 -1.32 -6.41 -6.14
CA GLN A 123 -2.45 -6.48 -7.04
C GLN A 123 -3.73 -6.26 -6.22
N GLN A 124 -4.34 -5.09 -6.41
CA GLN A 124 -5.62 -4.75 -5.80
C GLN A 124 -6.77 -5.48 -6.50
N ALA A 125 -7.84 -5.71 -5.74
CA ALA A 125 -9.09 -6.38 -6.13
C ALA A 125 -8.93 -7.52 -7.17
N VAL A 126 -8.20 -8.58 -6.81
CA VAL A 126 -8.05 -9.77 -7.67
C VAL A 126 -9.37 -10.51 -7.82
N THR A 127 -10.13 -10.58 -6.74
CA THR A 127 -11.50 -11.09 -6.70
C THR A 127 -12.29 -10.18 -5.78
N GLY A 128 -13.54 -9.92 -6.10
CA GLY A 128 -14.41 -9.12 -5.25
C GLY A 128 -15.88 -9.40 -5.52
N THR A 129 -16.74 -8.91 -4.64
CA THR A 129 -18.19 -9.04 -4.71
C THR A 129 -18.82 -7.67 -4.98
N SER A 130 -20.11 -7.66 -5.34
CA SER A 130 -20.91 -6.43 -5.41
C SER A 130 -21.12 -5.79 -4.03
N HIS A 131 -20.88 -6.53 -2.94
CA HIS A 131 -20.98 -6.05 -1.56
C HIS A 131 -19.69 -5.41 -1.04
N LEU A 132 -18.81 -4.97 -1.96
CA LEU A 132 -17.58 -4.27 -1.64
C LEU A 132 -16.59 -5.12 -0.81
N ASP A 133 -16.77 -6.45 -0.81
CA ASP A 133 -15.76 -7.37 -0.30
C ASP A 133 -14.71 -7.59 -1.39
N ALA A 134 -13.44 -7.57 -1.01
CA ALA A 134 -12.34 -7.71 -1.96
C ALA A 134 -11.22 -8.59 -1.41
N VAL A 135 -10.57 -9.31 -2.31
CA VAL A 135 -9.32 -10.02 -2.06
C VAL A 135 -8.23 -9.33 -2.84
N HIS A 136 -7.19 -8.93 -2.12
CA HIS A 136 -5.96 -8.36 -2.66
C HIS A 136 -4.86 -9.41 -2.59
N ARG A 137 -3.93 -9.32 -3.52
CA ARG A 137 -2.77 -10.21 -3.56
C ARG A 137 -1.51 -9.39 -3.48
N VAL A 138 -0.61 -9.80 -2.60
CA VAL A 138 0.68 -9.18 -2.39
C VAL A 138 1.76 -10.24 -2.57
N ILE A 139 2.78 -9.93 -3.36
CA ILE A 139 3.97 -10.77 -3.52
C ILE A 139 5.14 -10.03 -2.88
N GLY A 140 5.83 -10.71 -1.98
CA GLY A 140 7.00 -10.20 -1.29
C GLY A 140 7.95 -11.32 -0.90
N LYS A 141 9.01 -10.99 -0.15
CA LYS A 141 9.96 -11.99 0.36
C LYS A 141 9.34 -13.14 1.16
N PRO A 142 8.22 -12.97 1.89
CA PRO A 142 7.56 -14.10 2.52
C PRO A 142 6.93 -15.11 1.55
N GLY A 143 6.61 -14.70 0.32
CA GLY A 143 5.85 -15.49 -0.63
C GLY A 143 4.62 -14.74 -1.11
N VAL A 144 3.51 -15.47 -1.26
CA VAL A 144 2.22 -14.90 -1.68
C VAL A 144 1.37 -14.63 -0.46
N ILE A 145 0.82 -13.43 -0.36
CA ILE A 145 -0.05 -13.02 0.75
C ILE A 145 -1.39 -12.60 0.14
N LEU A 146 -2.46 -13.28 0.57
CA LEU A 146 -3.83 -12.97 0.20
C LEU A 146 -4.45 -12.18 1.34
N VAL A 147 -4.86 -10.95 1.05
CA VAL A 147 -5.43 -10.03 2.02
C VAL A 147 -6.89 -9.80 1.67
N GLY A 148 -7.78 -10.25 2.54
CA GLY A 148 -9.22 -10.09 2.39
C GLY A 148 -9.74 -8.88 3.16
N GLU A 149 -10.62 -8.11 2.53
CA GLU A 149 -11.31 -6.96 3.11
C GLU A 149 -12.83 -7.15 2.96
N GLY A 150 -13.59 -6.85 4.02
CA GLY A 150 -15.04 -6.99 4.05
C GLY A 150 -15.53 -7.93 5.15
N SER A 151 -16.72 -8.50 4.97
CA SER A 151 -17.29 -9.40 5.99
C SER A 151 -16.53 -10.74 6.03
N PRO A 152 -16.06 -11.22 7.20
CA PRO A 152 -15.29 -12.48 7.30
C PRO A 152 -16.03 -13.68 6.71
N THR A 153 -17.36 -13.75 6.84
CA THR A 153 -18.16 -14.87 6.33
C THR A 153 -18.17 -14.92 4.80
N ARG A 154 -18.12 -13.78 4.12
CA ARG A 154 -18.11 -13.67 2.67
C ARG A 154 -16.70 -13.69 2.08
N VAL A 155 -15.72 -13.18 2.82
CA VAL A 155 -14.32 -13.07 2.36
C VAL A 155 -13.56 -14.39 2.47
N LYS A 156 -13.79 -15.19 3.52
CA LYS A 156 -13.15 -16.51 3.69
C LYS A 156 -13.30 -17.44 2.47
N PRO A 157 -14.50 -17.64 1.87
CA PRO A 157 -14.59 -18.47 0.68
C PRO A 157 -13.86 -17.87 -0.53
N LEU A 158 -13.80 -16.53 -0.66
CA LEU A 158 -13.04 -15.87 -1.73
C LEU A 158 -11.52 -16.10 -1.56
N LEU A 159 -11.02 -15.98 -0.32
CA LEU A 159 -9.63 -16.29 0.01
C LEU A 159 -9.29 -17.75 -0.29
N ALA A 160 -10.16 -18.70 0.09
CA ALA A 160 -9.96 -20.12 -0.18
C ALA A 160 -9.93 -20.42 -1.70
N GLN A 161 -10.82 -19.79 -2.48
CA GLN A 161 -10.82 -19.92 -3.94
C GLN A 161 -9.53 -19.37 -4.56
N GLU A 162 -9.10 -18.18 -4.14
CA GLU A 162 -7.89 -17.55 -4.67
C GLU A 162 -6.64 -18.33 -4.24
N LYS A 163 -6.59 -18.85 -3.01
CA LYS A 163 -5.52 -19.76 -2.56
C LYS A 163 -5.45 -21.01 -3.42
N LYS A 164 -6.57 -21.67 -3.70
CA LYS A 164 -6.59 -22.86 -4.56
C LYS A 164 -6.11 -22.55 -5.97
N LYS A 165 -6.43 -21.36 -6.51
CA LYS A 165 -5.93 -20.91 -7.81
C LYS A 165 -4.43 -20.63 -7.77
N ALA A 166 -3.95 -19.89 -6.77
CA ALA A 166 -2.55 -19.55 -6.59
C ALA A 166 -1.69 -20.81 -6.35
N ALA A 167 -2.15 -21.76 -5.55
CA ALA A 167 -1.45 -23.00 -5.25
C ALA A 167 -1.07 -23.81 -6.50
N ARG A 168 -1.83 -23.68 -7.61
CA ARG A 168 -1.54 -24.37 -8.88
C ARG A 168 -0.24 -23.93 -9.55
N VAL A 169 0.27 -22.73 -9.22
CA VAL A 169 1.44 -22.14 -9.91
C VAL A 169 2.55 -21.67 -8.98
N VAL A 170 2.24 -21.53 -7.69
CA VAL A 170 3.17 -21.02 -6.68
C VAL A 170 4.20 -22.10 -6.26
N GLY A 171 3.86 -23.39 -6.41
CA GLY A 171 4.73 -24.51 -6.01
C GLY A 171 4.93 -24.53 -4.50
N ASP A 172 6.17 -24.71 -4.05
CA ASP A 172 6.52 -24.84 -2.62
C ASP A 172 6.55 -23.49 -1.87
N THR A 173 6.28 -22.37 -2.54
CA THR A 173 6.30 -21.06 -1.90
C THR A 173 5.08 -20.89 -0.98
N PRO A 174 5.25 -20.42 0.27
CA PRO A 174 4.15 -20.24 1.21
C PRO A 174 3.08 -19.25 0.72
N ILE A 175 1.82 -19.57 1.03
CA ILE A 175 0.65 -18.72 0.81
C ILE A 175 0.04 -18.35 2.16
N TYR A 176 0.12 -17.08 2.52
CA TYR A 176 -0.47 -16.53 3.74
C TYR A 176 -1.84 -15.93 3.46
N GLU A 177 -2.77 -16.09 4.41
CA GLU A 177 -4.10 -15.47 4.36
C GLU A 177 -4.24 -14.51 5.52
N ILE A 178 -4.69 -13.29 5.24
CA ILE A 178 -4.91 -12.24 6.25
C ILE A 178 -6.30 -11.66 6.01
N LEU A 179 -7.11 -11.59 7.06
CA LEU A 179 -8.38 -10.87 7.06
C LEU A 179 -8.17 -9.49 7.69
N VAL A 180 -8.63 -8.43 7.03
CA VAL A 180 -8.55 -7.06 7.51
C VAL A 180 -9.86 -6.65 8.15
N GLY A 181 -9.77 -6.07 9.34
CA GLY A 181 -10.89 -5.53 10.12
C GLY A 181 -10.60 -5.56 11.61
N ASP A 182 -11.62 -5.23 12.42
CA ASP A 182 -11.47 -5.02 13.88
C ASP A 182 -12.00 -6.19 14.73
N GLY A 183 -12.54 -7.24 14.11
CA GLY A 183 -13.05 -8.41 14.82
C GLY A 183 -11.97 -9.45 15.18
N ASP A 184 -12.38 -10.51 15.87
CA ASP A 184 -11.47 -11.58 16.28
C ASP A 184 -10.82 -12.29 15.09
N GLY A 185 -9.51 -12.53 15.20
CA GLY A 185 -8.69 -13.13 14.14
C GLY A 185 -8.46 -12.23 12.93
N GLN A 186 -8.89 -10.96 12.98
CA GLN A 186 -8.63 -9.97 11.93
C GLN A 186 -7.48 -9.05 12.33
N VAL A 187 -6.84 -8.47 11.32
CA VAL A 187 -5.75 -7.52 11.49
C VAL A 187 -6.29 -6.12 11.21
N PRO A 188 -6.25 -5.19 12.18
CA PRO A 188 -6.64 -3.80 11.95
C PRO A 188 -5.80 -3.18 10.82
N LEU A 189 -6.42 -2.32 10.02
CA LEU A 189 -5.78 -1.73 8.84
C LEU A 189 -4.47 -1.02 9.20
N SER A 190 -4.48 -0.26 10.30
CA SER A 190 -3.30 0.44 10.85
C SER A 190 -2.13 -0.49 11.22
N LYS A 191 -2.38 -1.79 11.43
CA LYS A 191 -1.38 -2.81 11.80
C LYS A 191 -1.00 -3.74 10.65
N LEU A 192 -1.70 -3.67 9.51
CA LEU A 192 -1.53 -4.58 8.37
C LEU A 192 -0.09 -4.62 7.86
N GLU A 193 0.52 -3.45 7.61
CA GLU A 193 1.92 -3.38 7.15
C GLU A 193 2.87 -4.06 8.15
N ARG A 194 2.68 -3.80 9.45
CA ARG A 194 3.53 -4.37 10.50
C ARG A 194 3.37 -5.89 10.59
N HIS A 195 2.15 -6.39 10.42
CA HIS A 195 1.86 -7.82 10.42
C HIS A 195 2.54 -8.52 9.24
N ILE A 196 2.40 -7.98 8.03
CA ILE A 196 3.02 -8.52 6.82
C ILE A 196 4.56 -8.52 6.93
N ARG A 197 5.15 -7.43 7.44
CA ARG A 197 6.61 -7.32 7.62
C ARG A 197 7.20 -8.29 8.64
N LYS A 198 6.39 -8.85 9.54
CA LYS A 198 6.84 -9.84 10.53
C LYS A 198 6.93 -11.26 9.97
N LEU A 199 6.36 -11.52 8.80
CA LEU A 199 6.44 -12.82 8.17
C LEU A 199 7.89 -13.15 7.79
N PRO A 200 8.30 -14.43 7.88
CA PRO A 200 9.67 -14.85 7.55
C PRO A 200 9.97 -14.62 6.07
N SER A 201 11.24 -14.40 5.75
CA SER A 201 11.71 -14.26 4.37
C SER A 201 11.98 -15.64 3.77
N ASN A 202 11.08 -16.14 2.94
CA ASN A 202 11.16 -17.50 2.37
C ASN A 202 11.71 -17.51 0.93
N ILE A 203 11.58 -16.40 0.19
CA ILE A 203 11.94 -16.33 -1.23
C ILE A 203 12.82 -15.11 -1.54
N ASP A 204 13.61 -15.24 -2.61
CA ASP A 204 14.45 -14.18 -3.15
C ASP A 204 13.72 -13.34 -4.22
N ARG A 205 14.38 -12.28 -4.69
CA ARG A 205 13.77 -11.35 -5.66
C ARG A 205 13.50 -12.01 -7.02
N LYS A 206 14.39 -12.89 -7.50
CA LYS A 206 14.18 -13.59 -8.78
C LYS A 206 12.93 -14.47 -8.71
N ARG A 207 12.73 -15.17 -7.59
CA ARG A 207 11.54 -15.99 -7.38
C ARG A 207 10.28 -15.12 -7.29
N MET A 208 10.35 -13.95 -6.69
CA MET A 208 9.22 -13.01 -6.68
C MET A 208 8.80 -12.60 -8.10
N ASP A 209 9.74 -12.19 -8.95
CA ASP A 209 9.43 -11.77 -10.32
C ASP A 209 8.88 -12.96 -11.15
N ALA A 210 9.41 -14.17 -10.94
CA ALA A 210 8.87 -15.39 -11.57
C ALA A 210 7.44 -15.73 -11.10
N LEU A 211 7.14 -15.55 -9.80
CA LEU A 211 5.79 -15.75 -9.25
C LEU A 211 4.80 -14.72 -9.79
N GLU A 212 5.22 -13.46 -9.90
CA GLU A 212 4.40 -12.40 -10.50
C GLU A 212 4.01 -12.74 -11.95
N GLY A 213 4.96 -13.22 -12.76
CA GLY A 213 4.69 -13.68 -14.13
C GLY A 213 3.73 -14.88 -14.20
N ARG A 214 3.88 -15.88 -13.32
CA ARG A 214 3.00 -17.06 -13.29
C ARG A 214 1.58 -16.71 -12.84
N LEU A 215 1.46 -15.86 -11.82
CA LEU A 215 0.17 -15.44 -11.26
C LEU A 215 -0.58 -14.47 -12.20
N SER A 216 0.13 -13.64 -12.97
CA SER A 216 -0.48 -12.80 -14.00
C SER A 216 -0.99 -13.64 -15.18
N ALA A 217 -0.26 -14.68 -15.59
CA ALA A 217 -0.71 -15.61 -16.63
C ALA A 217 -1.97 -16.40 -16.23
N LEU A 218 -2.12 -16.76 -14.96
CA LEU A 218 -3.38 -17.37 -14.46
C LEU A 218 -4.60 -16.47 -14.65
N LYS A 219 -4.43 -15.15 -14.48
CA LYS A 219 -5.51 -14.18 -14.70
C LYS A 219 -5.95 -14.18 -16.16
N ALA A 220 -4.99 -14.23 -17.10
CA ALA A 220 -5.28 -14.30 -18.53
C ALA A 220 -6.04 -15.60 -18.90
N LYS A 221 -5.70 -16.72 -18.25
CA LYS A 221 -6.35 -18.03 -18.50
C LYS A 221 -7.71 -18.17 -17.80
N GLY A 222 -7.94 -17.49 -16.67
CA GLY A 222 -9.19 -17.50 -15.92
C GLY A 222 -10.32 -16.65 -16.52
N GLY A 223 -10.01 -15.74 -17.45
CA GLY A 223 -11.00 -15.03 -18.27
C GLY A 223 -11.33 -15.73 -19.60
N ALA A 224 -10.57 -16.78 -19.97
CA ALA A 224 -10.65 -17.44 -21.26
C ALA A 224 -11.58 -18.67 -21.29
N GLY A 225 -12.55 -18.74 -20.37
CA GLY A 225 -13.62 -19.74 -20.40
C GLY A 225 -14.85 -19.31 -21.21
N ALA A 226 -14.95 -18.05 -21.62
CA ALA A 226 -16.13 -17.52 -22.32
C ALA A 226 -15.82 -16.38 -23.31
N ALA A 227 -14.57 -16.24 -23.77
CA ALA A 227 -14.21 -15.32 -24.84
C ALA A 227 -13.91 -16.12 -26.10
N MET A 228 -14.94 -16.77 -26.67
CA MET A 228 -14.92 -16.95 -28.13
C MET A 228 -14.80 -15.54 -28.72
N PRO A 229 -13.86 -15.29 -29.65
CA PRO A 229 -13.85 -14.04 -30.39
C PRO A 229 -15.20 -13.92 -31.08
N LYS A 230 -16.05 -12.99 -30.63
CA LYS A 230 -17.29 -12.66 -31.33
C LYS A 230 -16.93 -11.85 -32.58
N GLY A 231 -16.27 -12.50 -33.53
CA GLY A 231 -16.38 -12.09 -34.92
C GLY A 231 -17.83 -12.32 -35.38
N PRO A 232 -18.29 -11.64 -36.43
CA PRO A 232 -19.60 -11.94 -37.00
C PRO A 232 -19.63 -13.44 -37.34
N MET A 233 -20.50 -14.17 -36.63
CA MET A 233 -20.76 -15.57 -36.94
C MET A 233 -21.21 -15.62 -38.40
N PRO A 234 -20.58 -16.44 -39.27
CA PRO A 234 -21.06 -16.57 -40.63
C PRO A 234 -22.51 -17.06 -40.59
N GLN A 235 -23.40 -16.28 -41.20
CA GLN A 235 -24.78 -16.67 -41.47
C GLN A 235 -24.75 -17.94 -42.32
N GLY A 236 -24.82 -19.11 -41.69
CA GLY A 236 -24.80 -20.38 -42.43
C GLY A 236 -24.41 -21.62 -41.65
N ALA A 237 -23.86 -21.50 -40.43
CA ALA A 237 -23.54 -22.67 -39.63
C ALA A 237 -24.81 -23.27 -39.01
N LYS A 238 -25.58 -24.01 -39.82
CA LYS A 238 -26.68 -24.87 -39.37
C LYS A 238 -26.11 -25.88 -38.38
N MET A 239 -26.40 -25.69 -37.11
CA MET A 239 -26.14 -26.66 -36.05
C MET A 239 -26.95 -27.92 -36.40
N ARG A 240 -26.30 -28.93 -36.99
CA ARG A 240 -26.94 -30.22 -37.28
C ARG A 240 -27.40 -30.80 -35.94
N SER A 241 -28.72 -30.89 -35.78
CA SER A 241 -29.39 -31.48 -34.64
C SER A 241 -28.90 -32.92 -34.46
N VAL A 242 -28.07 -33.15 -33.44
CA VAL A 242 -27.80 -34.49 -32.92
C VAL A 242 -28.98 -34.87 -32.04
N SER A 243 -30.09 -35.23 -32.67
CA SER A 243 -31.23 -35.85 -31.99
C SER A 243 -32.08 -36.61 -32.99
N ARG A 244 -31.54 -37.73 -33.49
CA ARG A 244 -32.35 -38.90 -33.87
C ARG A 244 -31.41 -40.08 -34.06
N THR A 245 -31.50 -41.07 -33.17
CA THR A 245 -31.53 -42.52 -33.48
C THR A 245 -31.14 -43.29 -32.22
N THR A 246 -32.11 -43.48 -31.32
CA THR A 246 -32.24 -44.69 -30.49
C THR A 246 -33.66 -44.74 -29.97
N ARG A 247 -34.60 -45.13 -30.85
CA ARG A 247 -35.90 -45.67 -30.44
C ARG A 247 -36.08 -47.01 -31.15
N ARG A 248 -36.41 -48.02 -30.33
CA ARG A 248 -36.96 -49.34 -30.67
C ARG A 248 -36.03 -50.36 -31.31
N ARG A 249 -35.48 -51.23 -30.46
CA ARG A 249 -35.62 -52.68 -30.67
C ARG A 249 -36.49 -53.19 -29.52
N GLY A 250 -37.67 -53.71 -29.87
CA GLY A 250 -38.51 -54.48 -28.97
C GLY A 250 -38.36 -55.96 -29.29
N ALA A 251 -38.48 -56.78 -28.25
CA ALA A 251 -39.04 -58.13 -28.19
C ALA A 251 -38.75 -58.63 -26.77
#